data_AF-A0A5C3KES1-F1
#
_entry.id   AF-A0A5C3KES1-F1
#
_cell.length_a   1.000
_cell.length_b   1.000
_cell.length_c   1.000
_cell.angle_alpha   90.00
_cell.angle_beta   90.00
_cell.angle_gamma   90.00
#
_symmetry.space_group_name_H-M   'P 1'
#
loop_
_entity.id
_entity.type
_entity.pdbx_description
1 polymer ?
#
loop_
_entity_poly.entity_id
_entity_poly.type
_entity_poly.pdbx_seq_one_letter_code
_entity_poly.pdbx_strand_id
1 'polypeptide(L)'
;MTCNIHPLPEPAWDGAAGTIRQFIRNYARFCERSQFNRVYYVQDILNFIPASQFKVWERVARGHPDWDDFVKKILEYYPEPSLVDSCSRMDQFISENKAWPSCTSNKCDFFAYLRGFTVALSAIEYHRAVPNSEKVSKFSGGLAPIIRELIDKHNPQDMNEVIAAGNAVFDYIGLLDSKTMDLFKQLVYEKLEICQQSVIVQGYTPLSTANRDEPGLTVVSHGQTDT
;
A
#
# COMPACT_ATOMS: atom_id res chain seq x y z
N MET A 1 -13.41 22.58 35.14
CA MET A 1 -12.35 21.88 34.41
C MET A 1 -12.87 21.59 33.01
N THR A 2 -12.39 22.33 32.01
CA THR A 2 -12.72 22.09 30.59
C THR A 2 -11.79 21.03 30.06
N CYS A 3 -12.22 19.77 30.10
CA CYS A 3 -11.57 18.74 29.30
C CYS A 3 -11.84 19.06 27.83
N ASN A 4 -10.79 19.37 27.07
CA ASN A 4 -10.84 19.38 25.61
C ASN A 4 -11.10 17.93 25.15
N ILE A 5 -12.38 17.54 25.11
CA ILE A 5 -12.82 16.28 24.54
C ILE A 5 -12.73 16.47 23.03
N HIS A 6 -11.62 16.07 22.41
CA HIS A 6 -11.60 15.89 20.96
C HIS A 6 -12.71 14.88 20.62
N PRO A 7 -13.69 15.25 19.77
CA PRO A 7 -14.74 14.32 19.39
C PRO A 7 -14.09 13.10 18.72
N LEU A 8 -14.64 11.91 18.99
CA LEU A 8 -14.30 10.73 18.21
C LEU A 8 -14.54 11.08 16.74
N PRO A 9 -13.55 10.91 15.84
CA PRO A 9 -13.78 11.13 14.42
C PRO A 9 -14.92 10.22 13.96
N GLU A 10 -15.86 10.78 13.20
CA GLU A 10 -16.92 9.99 12.57
C GLU A 10 -16.26 8.84 11.81
N PRO A 11 -16.61 7.58 12.11
CA PRO A 11 -15.91 6.48 11.49
C PRO A 11 -16.32 6.41 10.03
N ALA A 12 -15.38 6.10 9.14
CA ALA A 12 -15.73 5.70 7.78
C ALA A 12 -16.20 4.23 7.84
N TRP A 13 -17.53 4.03 7.88
CA TRP A 13 -18.14 2.70 7.89
C TRP A 13 -18.28 2.17 6.47
N ASP A 14 -17.32 1.39 5.99
CA ASP A 14 -17.41 0.66 4.71
C ASP A 14 -18.02 -0.75 4.87
N GLY A 15 -18.45 -1.11 6.09
CA GLY A 15 -18.99 -2.42 6.41
C GLY A 15 -17.95 -3.52 6.53
N ALA A 16 -16.66 -3.22 6.40
CA ALA A 16 -15.58 -4.19 6.55
C ALA A 16 -15.23 -4.41 8.02
N ALA A 17 -14.89 -5.66 8.39
CA ALA A 17 -14.44 -6.01 9.74
C ALA A 17 -13.29 -5.11 10.26
N GLY A 18 -12.38 -4.71 9.36
CA GLY A 18 -11.24 -3.87 9.69
C GLY A 18 -11.63 -2.48 10.20
N THR A 19 -12.60 -1.82 9.56
CA THR A 19 -13.07 -0.48 9.98
C THR A 19 -13.84 -0.56 11.28
N ILE A 20 -14.63 -1.62 11.49
CA ILE A 20 -15.34 -1.89 12.74
C ILE A 20 -14.35 -2.13 13.90
N ARG A 21 -13.34 -2.99 13.73
CA ARG A 21 -12.30 -3.22 14.75
C ARG A 21 -11.54 -1.95 15.09
N GLN A 22 -11.17 -1.16 14.08
CA GLN A 22 -10.47 0.11 14.28
C GLN A 22 -11.33 1.08 15.09
N PHE A 23 -12.61 1.19 14.77
CA PHE A 23 -13.56 2.03 15.49
C PHE A 23 -13.70 1.60 16.96
N ILE A 24 -14.00 0.32 17.21
CA ILE A 24 -14.13 -0.23 18.58
C ILE A 24 -12.86 0.03 19.39
N ARG A 25 -11.67 -0.19 18.78
CA ARG A 25 -10.37 0.06 19.43
C ARG A 25 -10.16 1.55 19.75
N ASN A 26 -10.51 2.44 18.83
CA ASN A 26 -10.37 3.88 19.04
C ASN A 26 -11.32 4.37 20.13
N TYR A 27 -12.56 3.87 20.12
CA TYR A 27 -13.55 4.14 21.15
C TYR A 27 -13.08 3.68 22.53
N ALA A 28 -12.63 2.42 22.66
CA ALA A 28 -12.11 1.90 23.93
C ALA A 28 -10.97 2.76 24.48
N ARG A 29 -10.00 3.11 23.63
CA ARG A 29 -8.87 4.00 24.00
C ARG A 29 -9.33 5.40 24.41
N PHE A 30 -10.33 5.95 23.74
CA PHE A 30 -10.91 7.25 24.08
C PHE A 30 -11.55 7.21 25.47
N CYS A 31 -12.34 6.17 25.75
CA CYS A 31 -12.97 5.99 27.04
C CYS A 31 -11.95 5.76 28.17
N GLU A 32 -10.91 4.96 27.93
CA GLU A 32 -9.80 4.75 28.87
C GLU A 32 -9.09 6.06 29.22
N ARG A 33 -8.75 6.88 28.23
CA ARG A 33 -8.12 8.20 28.43
C ARG A 33 -9.02 9.16 29.21
N SER A 34 -10.33 9.02 29.03
CA SER A 34 -11.34 9.85 29.68
C SER A 34 -11.74 9.32 31.06
N GLN A 35 -11.11 8.24 31.54
CA GLN A 35 -11.48 7.53 32.78
C GLN A 35 -12.96 7.15 32.82
N PHE A 36 -13.55 6.91 31.64
CA PHE A 36 -14.96 6.56 31.51
C PHE A 36 -15.16 5.14 32.04
N ASN A 37 -16.21 4.93 32.81
CA ASN A 37 -16.44 3.64 33.43
C ASN A 37 -16.87 2.61 32.38
N ARG A 38 -16.14 1.48 32.33
CA ARG A 38 -16.35 0.38 31.38
C ARG A 38 -17.78 -0.15 31.34
N VAL A 39 -18.50 -0.09 32.46
CA VAL A 39 -19.91 -0.53 32.57
C VAL A 39 -20.84 0.24 31.61
N TYR A 40 -20.45 1.44 31.18
CA TYR A 40 -21.26 2.27 30.27
C TYR A 40 -20.84 2.18 28.81
N TYR A 41 -19.75 1.48 28.47
CA TYR A 41 -19.21 1.47 27.11
C TYR A 41 -20.22 0.95 26.08
N VAL A 42 -20.97 -0.11 26.42
CA VAL A 42 -21.95 -0.71 25.50
C VAL A 42 -23.11 0.23 25.19
N GLN A 43 -23.55 1.04 26.16
CA GLN A 43 -24.63 2.00 25.92
C GLN A 43 -24.13 3.24 25.20
N ASP A 44 -22.94 3.71 25.56
CA ASP A 44 -22.40 4.95 25.01
C ASP A 44 -21.89 4.77 23.57
N ILE A 45 -21.31 3.62 23.22
CA ILE A 45 -20.85 3.36 21.84
C ILE A 45 -21.99 3.44 20.81
N LEU A 46 -23.24 3.14 21.21
CA LEU A 46 -24.41 3.20 20.33
C LEU A 46 -24.68 4.60 19.77
N ASN A 47 -24.23 5.66 20.47
CA ASN A 47 -24.39 7.05 20.03
C ASN A 47 -23.54 7.40 18.80
N PHE A 48 -22.55 6.56 18.46
CA PHE A 48 -21.60 6.79 17.37
C PHE A 48 -21.88 5.90 16.15
N ILE A 49 -22.93 5.09 16.20
CA ILE A 49 -23.25 4.11 15.15
C ILE A 49 -24.14 4.75 14.09
N PRO A 50 -23.83 4.60 12.78
CA PRO A 50 -24.69 5.06 11.72
C PRO A 50 -26.07 4.39 11.80
N ALA A 51 -27.11 5.15 11.42
CA ALA A 51 -28.49 4.66 11.44
C ALA A 51 -28.69 3.35 10.65
N SER A 52 -27.91 3.13 9.59
CA SER A 52 -27.95 1.90 8.78
C SER A 52 -27.48 0.64 9.51
N GLN A 53 -26.64 0.79 10.54
CA GLN A 53 -26.07 -0.33 11.31
C GLN A 53 -26.66 -0.44 12.73
N PHE A 54 -27.28 0.64 13.22
CA PHE A 54 -27.76 0.78 14.60
C PHE A 54 -28.59 -0.42 15.09
N LYS A 55 -29.54 -0.92 14.28
CA LYS A 55 -30.41 -2.05 14.68
C LYS A 55 -29.64 -3.33 15.01
N VAL A 56 -28.54 -3.60 14.29
CA VAL A 56 -27.69 -4.77 14.57
C VAL A 56 -26.99 -4.56 15.92
N TRP A 57 -26.41 -3.38 16.11
CA TRP A 57 -25.66 -3.04 17.31
C TRP A 57 -26.53 -3.00 18.56
N GLU A 58 -27.71 -2.39 18.48
CA GLU A 58 -28.69 -2.34 19.57
C GLU A 58 -29.14 -3.75 19.98
N ARG A 59 -29.40 -4.65 19.01
CA ARG A 59 -29.80 -6.02 19.30
C ARG A 59 -28.70 -6.78 20.04
N VAL A 60 -27.44 -6.60 19.64
CA VAL A 60 -26.29 -7.24 20.30
C VAL A 60 -26.11 -6.66 21.70
N ALA A 61 -26.20 -5.33 21.88
CA ALA A 61 -26.10 -4.67 23.18
C ALA A 61 -27.13 -5.19 24.20
N ARG A 62 -28.35 -5.51 23.75
CA ARG A 62 -29.39 -6.08 24.62
C ARG A 62 -29.09 -7.51 25.08
N GLY A 63 -28.49 -8.33 24.22
CA GLY A 63 -28.14 -9.73 24.53
C GLY A 63 -26.79 -9.89 25.23
N HIS A 64 -25.89 -8.93 25.03
CA HIS A 64 -24.48 -8.97 25.43
C HIS A 64 -24.10 -7.61 26.04
N PRO A 65 -24.50 -7.33 27.29
CA PRO A 65 -24.25 -6.03 27.94
C PRO A 65 -22.82 -5.88 28.48
N ASP A 66 -22.07 -6.98 28.59
CA ASP A 66 -20.64 -6.95 28.88
C ASP A 66 -19.85 -6.49 27.65
N TRP A 67 -18.85 -5.62 27.85
CA TRP A 67 -18.09 -5.04 26.75
C TRP A 67 -17.35 -6.07 25.89
N ASP A 68 -16.71 -7.06 26.50
CA ASP A 68 -15.89 -8.03 25.77
C ASP A 68 -16.77 -8.99 24.97
N ASP A 69 -17.89 -9.43 25.56
CA ASP A 69 -18.88 -10.27 24.88
C ASP A 69 -19.63 -9.50 23.77
N PHE A 70 -19.98 -8.24 24.02
CA PHE A 70 -20.54 -7.33 23.03
C PHE A 70 -19.63 -7.21 21.81
N VAL A 71 -18.36 -6.86 22.02
CA VAL A 71 -17.38 -6.69 20.94
C VAL A 71 -17.22 -7.98 20.15
N LYS A 72 -17.08 -9.12 20.85
CA LYS A 72 -16.98 -10.44 20.21
C LYS A 72 -18.18 -10.70 19.30
N LYS A 73 -19.40 -10.46 19.78
CA LYS A 73 -20.64 -10.70 19.03
C LYS A 73 -20.84 -9.73 17.88
N ILE A 74 -20.51 -8.46 18.04
CA ILE A 74 -20.51 -7.49 16.94
C ILE A 74 -19.61 -7.99 15.81
N LEU A 75 -18.40 -8.44 16.13
CA LEU A 75 -17.44 -8.89 15.12
C LEU A 75 -17.88 -10.16 14.37
N GLU A 76 -18.78 -10.96 14.91
CA GLU A 76 -19.41 -12.08 14.17
C GLU A 76 -20.30 -11.60 13.02
N TYR A 77 -20.90 -10.40 13.12
CA TYR A 77 -21.71 -9.80 12.05
C TYR A 77 -20.85 -9.13 10.95
N TYR A 78 -19.58 -8.89 11.23
CA TYR A 78 -18.63 -8.29 10.29
C TYR A 78 -17.43 -9.23 10.13
N PRO A 79 -17.60 -10.32 9.36
CA PRO A 79 -16.55 -11.31 9.19
C PRO A 79 -15.33 -10.70 8.50
N GLU A 80 -14.15 -11.12 8.93
CA GLU A 80 -12.93 -10.78 8.21
C GLU A 80 -12.94 -11.41 6.82
N PRO A 81 -12.33 -10.74 5.82
CA PRO A 81 -12.10 -11.37 4.53
C PRO A 81 -11.38 -12.70 4.74
N SER A 82 -11.76 -13.73 3.99
CA SER A 82 -11.01 -14.98 4.01
C SER A 82 -9.63 -14.76 3.37
N LEU A 83 -8.69 -15.69 3.59
CA LEU A 83 -7.42 -15.68 2.86
C LEU A 83 -7.65 -15.68 1.34
N VAL A 84 -8.67 -16.39 0.85
CA VAL A 84 -9.02 -16.42 -0.57
C VAL A 84 -9.48 -15.05 -1.05
N ASP A 85 -10.33 -14.36 -0.29
CA ASP A 85 -10.79 -13.01 -0.63
C ASP A 85 -9.62 -12.01 -0.62
N SER A 86 -8.75 -12.09 0.38
CA SER A 86 -7.56 -11.25 0.49
C SER A 86 -6.59 -11.46 -0.67
N CYS A 87 -6.33 -12.71 -1.06
CA CYS A 87 -5.53 -13.05 -2.23
C CYS A 87 -6.18 -12.54 -3.53
N SER A 88 -7.49 -12.75 -3.70
CA SER A 88 -8.22 -12.30 -4.90
C SER A 88 -8.18 -10.78 -5.05
N ARG A 89 -8.35 -10.02 -3.96
CA ARG A 89 -8.24 -8.56 -3.96
C ARG A 89 -6.84 -8.08 -4.32
N MET A 90 -5.80 -8.77 -3.83
CA MET A 90 -4.41 -8.47 -4.21
C MET A 90 -4.20 -8.69 -5.72
N ASP A 91 -4.66 -9.81 -6.26
CA ASP A 91 -4.49 -10.12 -7.68
C ASP A 91 -5.30 -9.17 -8.57
N GLN A 92 -6.49 -8.75 -8.11
CA GLN A 92 -7.27 -7.69 -8.76
C GLN A 92 -6.52 -6.36 -8.75
N PHE A 93 -6.01 -5.92 -7.60
CA PHE A 93 -5.25 -4.67 -7.47
C PHE A 93 -4.02 -4.65 -8.39
N ILE A 94 -3.28 -5.77 -8.47
CA ILE A 94 -2.14 -5.92 -9.39
C ILE A 94 -2.59 -5.83 -10.84
N SER A 95 -3.69 -6.51 -11.19
CA SER A 95 -4.21 -6.53 -12.57
C SER A 95 -4.70 -5.16 -13.04
N GLU A 96 -5.35 -4.39 -12.17
CA GLU A 96 -5.81 -3.04 -12.44
C GLU A 96 -4.63 -2.08 -12.73
N ASN A 97 -3.58 -2.14 -11.90
CA ASN A 97 -2.38 -1.30 -12.11
C ASN A 97 -1.60 -1.73 -13.36
N LYS A 98 -1.54 -3.03 -13.64
CA LYS A 98 -0.94 -3.53 -14.89
C LYS A 98 -1.71 -3.06 -16.13
N ALA A 99 -3.04 -2.96 -16.05
CA ALA A 99 -3.87 -2.46 -17.15
C ALA A 99 -3.71 -0.94 -17.36
N TRP A 100 -3.22 -0.21 -16.35
CA TRP A 100 -2.98 1.24 -16.39
C TRP A 100 -1.53 1.58 -15.99
N PRO A 101 -0.53 1.31 -16.87
CA PRO A 101 0.89 1.47 -16.52
C PRO A 101 1.28 2.88 -16.05
N SER A 102 0.54 3.92 -16.45
CA SER A 102 0.75 5.28 -15.95
C SER A 102 0.66 5.40 -14.43
N CYS A 103 -0.08 4.53 -13.74
CA CYS A 103 -0.23 4.53 -12.28
C CYS A 103 1.04 4.12 -11.52
N THR A 104 2.14 3.82 -12.22
CA THR A 104 3.44 3.54 -11.60
C THR A 104 4.61 4.20 -12.33
N SER A 105 4.35 5.05 -13.33
CA SER A 105 5.39 5.57 -14.23
C SER A 105 6.14 6.79 -13.70
N ASN A 106 5.67 7.42 -12.62
CA ASN A 106 6.38 8.49 -11.93
C ASN A 106 6.49 8.19 -10.43
N LYS A 107 7.36 8.94 -9.75
CA LYS A 107 7.70 8.72 -8.34
C LYS A 107 6.47 8.76 -7.42
N CYS A 108 5.60 9.76 -7.58
CA CYS A 108 4.41 9.90 -6.74
C CYS A 108 3.46 8.72 -6.89
N ASP A 109 3.21 8.32 -8.14
CA ASP A 109 2.28 7.24 -8.46
C ASP A 109 2.86 5.87 -8.06
N PHE A 110 4.15 5.63 -8.26
CA PHE A 110 4.84 4.45 -7.74
C PHE A 110 4.70 4.32 -6.22
N PHE A 111 4.90 5.40 -5.47
CA PHE A 111 4.75 5.36 -4.01
C PHE A 111 3.27 5.29 -3.59
N ALA A 112 2.34 5.76 -4.40
CA ALA A 112 0.90 5.52 -4.20
C ALA A 112 0.56 4.04 -4.39
N TYR A 113 1.07 3.42 -5.44
CA TYR A 113 0.97 1.98 -5.69
C TYR A 113 1.58 1.16 -4.55
N LEU A 114 2.78 1.51 -4.07
CA LEU A 114 3.42 0.87 -2.91
C LEU A 114 2.54 0.90 -1.66
N ARG A 115 1.91 2.04 -1.37
CA ARG A 115 0.99 2.15 -0.23
C ARG A 115 -0.22 1.23 -0.41
N GLY A 116 -0.84 1.25 -1.59
CA GLY A 116 -1.98 0.36 -1.91
C GLY A 116 -1.62 -1.12 -1.80
N PHE A 117 -0.47 -1.51 -2.36
CA PHE A 117 0.07 -2.86 -2.27
C PHE A 117 0.31 -3.29 -0.83
N THR A 118 0.91 -2.42 -0.01
CA THR A 118 1.19 -2.69 1.40
C THR A 118 -0.10 -2.99 2.19
N VAL A 119 -1.17 -2.24 1.91
CA VAL A 119 -2.49 -2.46 2.53
C VAL A 119 -3.07 -3.82 2.12
N ALA A 120 -3.05 -4.14 0.81
CA ALA A 120 -3.52 -5.44 0.32
C ALA A 120 -2.69 -6.61 0.87
N LEU A 121 -1.37 -6.45 0.97
CA LEU A 121 -0.46 -7.45 1.51
C LEU A 121 -0.73 -7.71 2.99
N SER A 122 -0.95 -6.66 3.78
CA SER A 122 -1.26 -6.77 5.20
C SER A 122 -2.52 -7.61 5.46
N ALA A 123 -3.50 -7.55 4.55
CA ALA A 123 -4.71 -8.38 4.64
C ALA A 123 -4.41 -9.88 4.45
N ILE A 124 -3.45 -10.23 3.59
CA ILE A 124 -2.98 -11.62 3.44
C ILE A 124 -2.14 -12.03 4.65
N GLU A 125 -1.27 -11.12 5.12
CA GLU A 125 -0.36 -11.37 6.24
C GLU A 125 -1.06 -11.61 7.57
N TYR A 126 -2.30 -11.13 7.70
CA TYR A 126 -3.17 -11.48 8.81
C TYR A 126 -3.46 -12.99 8.90
N HIS A 127 -3.50 -13.69 7.76
CA HIS A 127 -3.81 -15.12 7.71
C HIS A 127 -2.56 -16.00 7.63
N ARG A 128 -1.49 -15.53 6.99
CA ARG A 128 -0.24 -16.29 6.85
C ARG A 128 0.97 -15.39 6.67
N ALA A 129 2.15 -15.85 7.08
CA ALA A 129 3.39 -15.20 6.67
C ALA A 129 3.57 -15.28 5.14
N VAL A 130 3.96 -14.16 4.52
CA VAL A 130 4.27 -14.07 3.09
C VAL A 130 5.79 -13.95 2.93
N PRO A 131 6.47 -14.88 2.23
CA PRO A 131 7.91 -14.78 1.98
C PRO A 131 8.29 -13.54 1.17
N ASN A 132 9.48 -12.98 1.38
CA ASN A 132 9.92 -11.78 0.67
C ASN A 132 9.96 -11.96 -0.85
N SER A 133 10.37 -13.13 -1.35
CA SER A 133 10.34 -13.43 -2.79
C SER A 133 8.94 -13.33 -3.39
N GLU A 134 7.91 -13.76 -2.65
CA GLU A 134 6.51 -13.63 -3.07
C GLU A 134 6.07 -12.16 -3.05
N LYS A 135 6.46 -11.39 -2.01
CA LYS A 135 6.15 -9.95 -1.91
C LYS A 135 6.72 -9.17 -3.09
N VAL A 136 8.02 -9.34 -3.36
CA VAL A 136 8.72 -8.67 -4.46
C VAL A 136 8.12 -9.08 -5.80
N SER A 137 7.91 -10.39 -6.02
CA SER A 137 7.33 -10.89 -7.27
C SER A 137 5.93 -10.33 -7.54
N LYS A 138 5.04 -10.33 -6.54
CA LYS A 138 3.69 -9.77 -6.66
C LYS A 138 3.73 -8.26 -6.89
N PHE A 139 4.58 -7.53 -6.17
CA PHE A 139 4.73 -6.08 -6.36
C PHE A 139 5.19 -5.74 -7.78
N SER A 140 6.23 -6.40 -8.28
CA SER A 140 6.72 -6.20 -9.64
C SER A 140 5.66 -6.52 -10.71
N GLY A 141 4.69 -7.39 -10.40
CA GLY A 141 3.61 -7.76 -11.30
C GLY A 141 2.68 -6.62 -11.72
N GLY A 142 2.57 -5.55 -10.91
CA GLY A 142 1.71 -4.40 -11.19
C GLY A 142 2.42 -3.15 -11.68
N LEU A 143 3.75 -3.20 -11.82
CA LEU A 143 4.55 -2.07 -12.31
C LEU A 143 4.43 -1.89 -13.82
N ALA A 144 4.60 -0.65 -14.27
CA ALA A 144 4.82 -0.32 -15.67
C ALA A 144 6.03 -1.11 -16.20
N PRO A 145 5.97 -1.69 -17.40
CA PRO A 145 7.03 -2.56 -17.90
C PRO A 145 8.43 -1.93 -17.88
N ILE A 146 8.56 -0.66 -18.27
CA ILE A 146 9.84 0.06 -18.22
C ILE A 146 10.36 0.27 -16.78
N ILE A 147 9.46 0.54 -15.82
CA ILE A 147 9.82 0.74 -14.41
C ILE A 147 10.24 -0.58 -13.78
N ARG A 148 9.50 -1.65 -14.09
CA ARG A 148 9.85 -3.01 -13.67
C ARG A 148 11.26 -3.37 -14.13
N GLU A 149 11.57 -3.19 -15.41
CA GLU A 149 12.90 -3.52 -15.94
C GLU A 149 14.00 -2.77 -15.21
N LEU A 150 13.83 -1.47 -14.98
CA LEU A 150 14.82 -0.65 -14.27
C LEU A 150 15.01 -1.09 -12.81
N ILE A 151 13.93 -1.44 -12.11
CA ILE A 151 13.99 -1.94 -10.73
C ILE A 151 14.59 -3.35 -10.67
N ASP A 152 14.22 -4.24 -11.60
CA ASP A 152 14.69 -5.63 -11.65
C ASP A 152 16.23 -5.68 -11.84
N LYS A 153 16.87 -4.64 -12.43
CA LYS A 153 18.35 -4.53 -12.47
C LYS A 153 19.00 -4.45 -11.09
N HIS A 154 18.29 -3.98 -10.06
CA HIS A 154 18.77 -3.98 -8.67
C HIS A 154 18.67 -5.36 -8.00
N ASN A 155 17.91 -6.29 -8.59
CA ASN A 155 17.60 -7.60 -8.02
C ASN A 155 17.18 -7.55 -6.54
N PRO A 156 16.11 -6.77 -6.21
CA PRO A 156 15.71 -6.56 -4.83
C PRO A 156 15.26 -7.87 -4.16
N GLN A 157 15.74 -8.13 -2.95
CA GLN A 157 15.42 -9.31 -2.15
C GLN A 157 14.24 -9.11 -1.20
N ASP A 158 13.89 -7.85 -0.92
CA ASP A 158 12.77 -7.48 -0.07
C ASP A 158 12.15 -6.12 -0.47
N MET A 159 11.09 -5.73 0.23
CA MET A 159 10.36 -4.48 -0.06
C MET A 159 11.15 -3.21 0.30
N ASN A 160 12.13 -3.26 1.22
CA ASN A 160 12.99 -2.12 1.51
C ASN A 160 13.96 -1.87 0.37
N GLU A 161 14.49 -2.94 -0.22
CA GLU A 161 15.33 -2.88 -1.42
C GLU A 161 14.52 -2.39 -2.62
N VAL A 162 13.25 -2.80 -2.78
CA VAL A 162 12.34 -2.24 -3.80
C VAL A 162 12.18 -0.72 -3.62
N ILE A 163 12.00 -0.22 -2.39
CA ILE A 163 11.89 1.22 -2.11
C ILE A 163 13.18 1.96 -2.48
N ALA A 164 14.34 1.39 -2.13
CA ALA A 164 15.63 1.98 -2.45
C ALA A 164 15.86 2.01 -3.97
N ALA A 165 15.59 0.89 -4.67
CA ALA A 165 15.66 0.79 -6.12
C ALA A 165 14.72 1.78 -6.81
N GLY A 166 13.47 1.86 -6.35
CA GLY A 166 12.49 2.82 -6.88
C GLY A 166 12.98 4.26 -6.78
N ASN A 167 13.53 4.68 -5.63
CA ASN A 167 14.12 6.01 -5.51
C ASN A 167 15.25 6.25 -6.52
N ALA A 168 16.22 5.33 -6.60
CA ALA A 168 17.35 5.44 -7.52
C ALA A 168 16.91 5.48 -9.00
N VAL A 169 15.89 4.69 -9.35
CA VAL A 169 15.32 4.66 -10.71
C VAL A 169 14.65 5.99 -11.05
N PHE A 170 13.86 6.58 -10.15
CA PHE A 170 13.23 7.86 -10.43
C PHE A 170 14.20 9.04 -10.43
N ASP A 171 15.26 8.97 -9.64
CA ASP A 171 16.33 9.97 -9.69
C ASP A 171 17.06 9.89 -11.05
N TYR A 172 17.32 8.69 -11.57
CA TYR A 172 17.84 8.49 -12.93
C TYR A 172 16.88 9.02 -14.01
N ILE A 173 15.59 8.70 -13.92
CA ILE A 173 14.58 9.20 -14.87
C ILE A 173 14.54 10.74 -14.86
N GLY A 174 14.73 11.36 -13.70
CA GLY A 174 14.80 12.81 -13.55
C GLY A 174 15.99 13.48 -14.26
N LEU A 175 17.02 12.72 -14.64
CA LEU A 175 18.20 13.21 -15.36
C LEU A 175 18.12 13.05 -16.88
N LEU A 176 17.07 12.43 -17.39
CA LEU A 176 16.92 12.21 -18.83
C LEU A 176 16.69 13.54 -19.57
N ASP A 177 17.33 13.69 -20.73
CA ASP A 177 17.05 14.81 -21.63
C ASP A 177 15.63 14.71 -22.22
N SER A 178 15.15 15.79 -22.83
CA SER A 178 13.78 15.85 -23.36
C SER A 178 13.47 14.75 -24.38
N LYS A 179 14.41 14.40 -25.26
CA LYS A 179 14.18 13.39 -26.31
C LYS A 179 14.09 12.00 -25.68
N THR A 180 14.98 11.70 -24.74
CA THR A 180 14.97 10.44 -24.00
C THR A 180 13.75 10.32 -23.09
N MET A 181 13.29 11.44 -22.50
CA MET A 181 12.05 11.49 -21.72
C MET A 181 10.80 11.22 -22.57
N ASP A 182 10.76 11.68 -23.82
CA ASP A 182 9.63 11.36 -24.70
C ASP A 182 9.61 9.88 -25.09
N LEU A 183 10.77 9.27 -25.30
CA LEU A 183 10.89 7.82 -25.46
C LEU A 183 10.43 7.08 -24.19
N PHE A 184 10.81 7.55 -23.00
CA PHE A 184 10.36 6.97 -21.73
C PHE A 184 8.83 6.93 -21.65
N LYS A 185 8.15 8.03 -21.96
CA LYS A 185 6.67 8.10 -21.94
C LYS A 185 6.02 7.10 -22.89
N GLN A 186 6.63 6.80 -24.03
CA GLN A 186 6.17 5.75 -24.94
C GLN A 186 6.34 4.36 -24.31
N LEU A 187 7.54 4.08 -23.79
CA LEU A 187 7.90 2.79 -23.19
C LEU A 187 7.07 2.43 -21.94
N VAL A 188 6.46 3.40 -21.27
CA VAL A 188 5.50 3.15 -20.17
C VAL A 188 4.40 2.16 -20.58
N TYR A 189 3.95 2.20 -21.83
CA TYR A 189 2.84 1.38 -22.34
C TYR A 189 3.28 0.19 -23.18
N GLU A 190 4.58 0.05 -23.42
CA GLU A 190 5.14 -1.01 -24.25
C GLU A 190 5.33 -2.30 -23.48
N LYS A 191 5.55 -3.40 -24.21
CA LYS A 191 5.84 -4.68 -23.60
C LYS A 191 7.24 -4.71 -22.98
N LEU A 192 7.41 -5.63 -22.04
CA LEU A 192 8.64 -5.79 -21.25
C LEU A 192 9.86 -6.08 -22.15
N GLU A 193 9.69 -6.87 -23.21
CA GLU A 193 10.76 -7.20 -24.16
C GLU A 193 11.26 -5.98 -24.96
N ILE A 194 10.36 -5.04 -25.27
CA ILE A 194 10.71 -3.78 -25.94
C ILE A 194 11.47 -2.87 -24.96
N CYS A 195 11.00 -2.82 -23.71
CA CYS A 195 11.65 -2.04 -22.65
C CYS A 195 13.09 -2.51 -22.40
N GLN A 196 13.32 -3.82 -22.36
CA GLN A 196 14.65 -4.43 -22.18
C GLN A 196 15.67 -3.95 -23.20
N GLN A 197 15.25 -3.77 -24.46
CA GLN A 197 16.12 -3.34 -25.55
C GLN A 197 16.31 -1.82 -25.61
N SER A 198 15.57 -1.06 -24.79
CA SER A 198 15.62 0.39 -24.82
C SER A 198 16.97 0.94 -24.35
N VAL A 199 17.39 2.05 -24.96
CA VAL A 199 18.59 2.80 -24.54
C VAL A 199 18.49 3.26 -23.08
N ILE A 200 17.28 3.45 -22.56
CA ILE A 200 17.05 3.85 -21.17
C ILE A 200 17.43 2.73 -20.21
N VAL A 201 17.00 1.49 -20.48
CA VAL A 201 17.33 0.32 -19.65
C VAL A 201 18.79 -0.07 -19.83
N GLN A 202 19.31 -0.04 -21.05
CA GLN A 202 20.71 -0.38 -21.33
C GLN A 202 21.67 0.65 -20.73
N GLY A 203 21.32 1.94 -20.77
CA GLY A 203 22.12 3.03 -20.18
C GLY A 203 22.07 3.10 -18.66
N TYR A 204 21.09 2.45 -18.02
CA TYR A 204 20.96 2.48 -16.56
C TYR A 204 21.89 1.44 -15.90
N THR A 205 22.78 1.89 -15.02
CA THR A 205 23.61 0.98 -14.21
C THR A 205 23.34 1.26 -12.72
N PRO A 206 22.74 0.31 -11.99
CA PRO A 206 22.58 0.42 -10.55
C PRO A 206 23.94 0.60 -9.87
N LEU A 207 24.06 1.60 -9.00
CA LEU A 207 25.20 1.67 -8.09
C LEU A 207 25.06 0.51 -7.09
N SER A 208 26.05 -0.38 -7.03
CA SER A 208 26.11 -1.47 -6.06
C SER A 208 25.95 -0.91 -4.65
N THR A 209 25.17 -1.61 -3.81
CA THR A 209 24.98 -1.31 -2.38
C THR A 209 26.27 -1.24 -1.56
N ALA A 210 27.41 -1.64 -2.16
CA ALA A 210 28.73 -1.57 -1.54
C ALA A 210 29.28 -0.14 -1.34
N ASN A 211 28.78 0.89 -2.03
CA ASN A 211 29.32 2.26 -1.92
C ASN A 211 28.20 3.31 -1.83
N ARG A 212 27.50 3.38 -0.69
CA ARG A 212 26.50 4.45 -0.42
C ARG A 212 27.10 5.82 -0.09
N ASP A 213 28.42 5.91 0.00
CA ASP A 213 29.13 7.16 0.28
C ASP A 213 29.99 7.59 -0.92
N GLU A 214 29.37 7.90 -2.08
CA GLU A 214 29.87 8.89 -3.05
C GLU A 214 28.96 8.97 -4.30
N PRO A 215 28.65 10.18 -4.82
CA PRO A 215 27.89 10.34 -6.06
C PRO A 215 28.81 10.12 -7.26
N GLY A 216 28.95 8.87 -7.69
CA GLY A 216 29.74 8.50 -8.87
C GLY A 216 28.93 8.54 -10.15
N LEU A 217 28.85 9.70 -10.81
CA LEU A 217 28.49 9.79 -12.23
C LEU A 217 29.51 9.01 -13.07
N THR A 218 29.07 8.01 -13.82
CA THR A 218 29.78 7.60 -15.04
C THR A 218 28.99 8.05 -16.24
N VAL A 219 29.35 9.25 -16.73
CA VAL A 219 28.99 9.72 -18.06
C VAL A 219 29.67 8.81 -19.08
N VAL A 220 28.92 7.96 -19.78
CA VAL A 220 29.43 7.30 -20.97
C VAL A 220 29.42 8.33 -22.10
N SER A 221 30.58 8.94 -22.33
CA SER A 221 30.87 9.69 -23.55
C SER A 221 31.22 8.71 -24.66
N HIS A 222 30.30 8.48 -25.59
CA HIS A 222 30.65 7.95 -26.92
C HIS A 222 30.19 8.90 -28.01
N GLY A 223 31.06 9.89 -28.26
CA GLY A 223 31.83 9.95 -29.50
C GLY A 223 31.02 9.98 -30.80
N GLN A 224 30.85 11.20 -31.31
CA GLN A 224 30.51 11.51 -32.70
C GLN A 224 31.37 10.69 -33.68
N THR A 225 30.69 10.03 -34.61
CA THR A 225 31.24 9.74 -35.94
C THR A 225 31.36 11.04 -36.71
N ASP A 226 32.57 11.40 -37.14
CA ASP A 226 32.77 12.30 -38.28
C ASP A 226 34.00 11.83 -39.09
N THR A 227 33.69 11.46 -40.34
CA THR A 227 34.52 11.39 -41.58
C THR A 227 35.93 10.82 -41.56
#